data_AF-A0AAI9SX27-F1
#
_entry.id   AF-A0AAI9SX27-F1
#
_cell.length_a   1.000
_cell.length_b   1.000
_cell.length_c   1.000
_cell.angle_alpha   90.00
_cell.angle_beta   90.00
_cell.angle_gamma   90.00
#
_symmetry.space_group_name_H-M   'P 1'
#
loop_
_entity.id
_entity.type
_entity.pdbx_description
1 polymer ?
#
loop_
_entity_poly.entity_id
_entity_poly.type
_entity_poly.pdbx_seq_one_letter_code
_entity_poly.pdbx_strand_id
1 'polypeptide(L)'
;MSEVQSAKLSKREKKSKQFRKPKELREAEKLEKQESKKRKRDGEAEGQAEGQAEGQADGGEGNSEESIKKKRKTRRGKKGKGATTEGHGPRFILFVGNLPYNVNQAQLIAHFQKSAPDRIRIRSEKGIAFLEFNNDTKDIQSRIESALKLHHSELSNRKINVELTVGGGGNSENRVAKLKEKNAKLEERQRNKRLEEDEKKKKKKEKDLSGVHPSRVALMRS
;
A
#
# COMPACT_ATOMS: atom_id res chain seq x y z
N MET A 1 -49.22 -25.03 5.97
CA MET A 1 -47.84 -24.81 5.51
C MET A 1 -47.75 -23.40 4.91
N SER A 2 -47.59 -22.36 5.74
CA SER A 2 -47.49 -20.98 5.27
C SER A 2 -46.01 -20.57 5.21
N GLU A 3 -45.56 -20.26 4.00
CA GLU A 3 -44.20 -19.80 3.69
C GLU A 3 -43.86 -18.51 4.44
N VAL A 4 -42.82 -18.57 5.27
CA VAL A 4 -42.26 -17.40 5.94
C VAL A 4 -41.47 -16.58 4.90
N GLN A 5 -42.08 -15.50 4.40
CA GLN A 5 -41.42 -14.53 3.53
C GLN A 5 -40.23 -13.88 4.28
N SER A 6 -39.01 -14.20 3.85
CA SER A 6 -37.79 -13.66 4.43
C SER A 6 -37.61 -12.17 4.05
N ALA A 7 -37.83 -11.29 5.03
CA ALA A 7 -37.63 -9.85 4.85
C ALA A 7 -36.17 -9.53 4.46
N LYS A 8 -35.97 -8.84 3.33
CA LYS A 8 -34.64 -8.39 2.85
C LYS A 8 -34.06 -7.31 3.77
N LEU A 9 -33.32 -7.73 4.79
CA LEU A 9 -32.59 -6.85 5.72
C LEU A 9 -31.63 -5.89 4.99
N SER A 10 -31.55 -4.64 5.48
CA SER A 10 -30.66 -3.61 4.95
C SER A 10 -29.18 -3.96 5.19
N LYS A 11 -28.27 -3.32 4.43
CA LYS A 11 -26.82 -3.55 4.57
C LYS A 11 -26.30 -3.23 5.98
N ARG A 12 -26.93 -2.30 6.69
CA ARG A 12 -26.53 -1.90 8.05
C ARG A 12 -26.95 -2.94 9.09
N GLU A 13 -28.14 -3.52 8.95
CA GLU A 13 -28.66 -4.58 9.83
C GLU A 13 -27.96 -5.92 9.62
N LYS A 14 -27.57 -6.22 8.38
CA LYS A 14 -26.73 -7.40 8.07
C LYS A 14 -25.37 -7.30 8.75
N LYS A 15 -24.80 -6.09 8.82
CA LYS A 15 -23.49 -5.85 9.43
C LYS A 15 -23.54 -5.88 10.95
N SER A 16 -24.62 -5.41 11.58
CA SER A 16 -24.80 -5.52 13.03
C SER A 16 -25.05 -6.97 13.48
N LYS A 17 -25.86 -7.73 12.73
CA LYS A 17 -26.09 -9.16 13.01
C LYS A 17 -24.81 -10.01 12.82
N GLN A 18 -23.95 -9.68 11.86
CA GLN A 18 -22.65 -10.35 11.69
C GLN A 18 -21.64 -10.07 12.82
N PHE A 19 -21.80 -8.96 13.55
CA PHE A 19 -20.92 -8.62 14.66
C PHE A 19 -21.39 -9.23 15.99
N ARG A 20 -22.69 -9.57 16.10
CA ARG A 20 -23.28 -10.25 17.26
C ARG A 20 -23.18 -11.78 17.21
N LYS A 21 -22.76 -12.37 16.08
CA LYS A 21 -22.52 -13.83 15.97
C LYS A 21 -21.13 -14.19 16.54
N PRO A 22 -21.00 -15.33 17.25
CA PRO A 22 -19.71 -15.81 17.73
C PRO A 22 -18.76 -16.12 16.56
N LYS A 23 -17.46 -15.96 16.80
CA LYS A 23 -16.40 -15.96 15.79
C LYS A 23 -16.36 -17.25 14.95
N GLU A 24 -16.62 -18.39 15.58
CA GLU A 24 -16.62 -19.72 14.93
C GLU A 24 -17.73 -19.86 13.88
N LEU A 25 -18.95 -19.42 14.19
CA LEU A 25 -20.08 -19.43 13.23
C LEU A 25 -19.84 -18.47 12.06
N ARG A 26 -19.11 -17.38 12.28
CA ARG A 26 -18.75 -16.42 11.23
C ARG A 26 -17.68 -16.96 10.29
N GLU A 27 -16.78 -17.79 10.79
CA GLU A 27 -15.74 -18.46 9.99
C GLU A 27 -16.36 -19.63 9.20
N ALA A 28 -17.24 -20.42 9.80
CA ALA A 28 -17.98 -21.49 9.12
C ALA A 28 -18.84 -20.96 7.94
N GLU A 29 -19.64 -19.91 8.16
CA GLU A 29 -20.48 -19.29 7.11
C GLU A 29 -19.64 -18.70 5.96
N LYS A 30 -18.38 -18.33 6.24
CA LYS A 30 -17.45 -17.77 5.23
C LYS A 30 -16.79 -18.87 4.40
N LEU A 31 -16.50 -20.02 5.01
CA LEU A 31 -15.95 -21.21 4.35
C LEU A 31 -17.00 -21.86 3.43
N GLU A 32 -18.23 -22.03 3.90
CA GLU A 32 -19.35 -22.56 3.10
C GLU A 32 -19.65 -21.71 1.86
N LYS A 33 -19.51 -20.38 2.00
CA LYS A 33 -19.68 -19.43 0.89
C LYS A 33 -18.51 -19.42 -0.11
N GLN A 34 -17.33 -19.86 0.31
CA GLN A 34 -16.19 -20.08 -0.59
C GLN A 34 -16.32 -21.42 -1.32
N GLU A 35 -16.77 -22.46 -0.63
CA GLU A 35 -16.95 -23.79 -1.21
C GLU A 35 -18.07 -23.82 -2.26
N SER A 36 -19.22 -23.19 -1.96
CA SER A 36 -20.31 -23.02 -2.93
C SER A 36 -19.90 -22.22 -4.17
N LYS A 37 -19.00 -21.24 -4.05
CA LYS A 37 -18.42 -20.51 -5.19
C LYS A 37 -17.42 -21.34 -5.99
N LYS A 38 -16.73 -22.27 -5.36
CA LYS A 38 -15.79 -23.19 -6.02
C LYS A 38 -16.55 -24.23 -6.83
N ARG A 39 -17.58 -24.87 -6.23
CA ARG A 39 -18.46 -25.83 -6.92
C ARG A 39 -19.19 -25.22 -8.12
N LYS A 40 -19.57 -23.93 -8.03
CA LYS A 40 -20.20 -23.21 -9.16
C LYS A 40 -19.23 -22.89 -10.31
N ARG A 41 -17.93 -22.91 -10.04
CA ARG A 41 -16.87 -22.68 -11.03
C ARG A 41 -16.45 -23.96 -11.73
N ASP A 42 -16.43 -25.08 -11.01
CA ASP A 42 -16.11 -26.39 -11.58
C ASP A 42 -17.25 -26.91 -12.47
N GLY A 43 -18.52 -26.64 -12.13
CA GLY A 43 -19.67 -27.01 -12.98
C GLY A 43 -19.82 -26.23 -14.30
N GLU A 44 -19.10 -25.11 -14.49
CA GLU A 44 -19.08 -24.37 -15.75
C GLU A 44 -17.95 -24.87 -16.70
N ALA A 45 -17.04 -25.74 -16.24
CA ALA A 45 -15.87 -26.18 -16.99
C ALA A 45 -16.07 -27.48 -17.80
N GLU A 46 -17.11 -28.28 -17.52
CA GLU A 46 -17.38 -29.55 -18.25
C GLU A 46 -18.33 -29.40 -19.46
N GLY A 47 -18.89 -28.22 -19.71
CA GLY A 47 -19.89 -28.00 -20.78
C GLY A 47 -19.38 -27.47 -22.12
N GLN A 48 -18.07 -27.34 -22.33
CA GLN A 48 -17.50 -26.71 -23.54
C GLN A 48 -16.33 -27.51 -24.11
N ALA A 49 -16.61 -28.72 -24.58
CA ALA A 49 -15.66 -29.50 -25.37
C ALA A 49 -16.39 -30.36 -26.41
N GLU A 50 -17.15 -29.75 -27.32
CA GLU A 50 -17.49 -30.36 -28.62
C GLU A 50 -18.06 -29.30 -29.58
N GLY A 51 -17.51 -29.25 -30.81
CA GLY A 51 -18.09 -28.52 -31.95
C GLY A 51 -17.25 -27.36 -32.52
N GLN A 52 -16.31 -27.66 -33.42
CA GLN A 52 -15.68 -26.71 -34.35
C GLN A 52 -16.32 -26.80 -35.75
N ALA A 53 -16.12 -25.73 -36.54
CA ALA A 53 -16.41 -25.52 -37.98
C ALA A 53 -17.89 -25.27 -38.34
N GLU A 54 -18.33 -24.31 -39.17
CA GLU A 54 -17.75 -23.46 -40.22
C GLU A 54 -18.75 -22.29 -40.49
N GLY A 55 -18.37 -21.21 -41.17
CA GLY A 55 -19.35 -20.34 -41.85
C GLY A 55 -19.11 -18.83 -41.85
N GLN A 56 -19.34 -18.20 -43.00
CA GLN A 56 -18.84 -16.90 -43.48
C GLN A 56 -19.95 -15.82 -43.55
N ALA A 57 -19.55 -14.54 -43.36
CA ALA A 57 -20.08 -13.26 -43.89
C ALA A 57 -21.56 -12.79 -43.73
N ASP A 58 -21.63 -11.50 -43.36
CA ASP A 58 -22.51 -10.40 -43.83
C ASP A 58 -23.88 -10.08 -43.19
N GLY A 59 -24.00 -8.79 -42.82
CA GLY A 59 -25.14 -7.87 -42.90
C GLY A 59 -26.56 -8.24 -42.45
N GLY A 60 -27.10 -7.50 -41.47
CA GLY A 60 -28.56 -7.30 -41.33
C GLY A 60 -29.07 -6.99 -39.93
N GLU A 61 -29.62 -5.78 -39.75
CA GLU A 61 -30.25 -5.26 -38.53
C GLU A 61 -31.56 -5.99 -38.16
N GLY A 62 -31.86 -6.14 -36.86
CA GLY A 62 -33.18 -6.61 -36.41
C GLY A 62 -33.30 -7.12 -34.96
N ASN A 63 -33.18 -6.21 -34.00
CA ASN A 63 -33.77 -6.19 -32.65
C ASN A 63 -34.32 -7.51 -32.01
N SER A 64 -33.64 -8.02 -30.98
CA SER A 64 -34.30 -8.66 -29.83
C SER A 64 -33.47 -8.50 -28.55
N GLU A 65 -34.17 -8.23 -27.47
CA GLU A 65 -33.65 -7.87 -26.15
C GLU A 65 -32.86 -9.03 -25.51
N GLU A 66 -31.57 -8.83 -25.26
CA GLU A 66 -30.91 -9.58 -24.20
C GLU A 66 -29.87 -8.76 -23.44
N SER A 67 -30.04 -8.79 -22.12
CA SER A 67 -29.37 -7.97 -21.13
C SER A 67 -27.84 -8.01 -21.21
N ILE A 68 -27.24 -7.03 -21.91
CA ILE A 68 -25.83 -6.68 -21.73
C ILE A 68 -25.66 -6.33 -20.25
N LYS A 69 -25.03 -7.23 -19.50
CA LYS A 69 -24.58 -7.00 -18.13
C LYS A 69 -23.75 -5.72 -18.14
N LYS A 70 -24.39 -4.60 -17.82
CA LYS A 70 -23.74 -3.31 -17.52
C LYS A 70 -22.79 -3.58 -16.36
N LYS A 71 -21.54 -3.92 -16.68
CA LYS A 71 -20.41 -3.79 -15.76
C LYS A 71 -20.54 -2.38 -15.22
N ARG A 72 -20.90 -2.27 -13.94
CA ARG A 72 -20.92 -0.99 -13.24
C ARG A 72 -19.56 -0.37 -13.52
N LYS A 73 -19.55 0.68 -14.35
CA LYS A 73 -18.48 1.66 -14.38
C LYS A 73 -18.35 2.10 -12.93
N THR A 74 -17.41 1.50 -12.18
CA THR A 74 -16.77 2.25 -11.13
C THR A 74 -16.33 3.54 -11.80
N ARG A 75 -16.65 4.67 -11.18
CA ARG A 75 -16.36 6.03 -11.67
C ARG A 75 -14.86 6.34 -11.63
N ARG A 76 -14.05 5.33 -11.97
CA ARG A 76 -12.59 5.28 -12.02
C ARG A 76 -12.25 4.26 -13.10
N GLY A 77 -12.55 4.66 -14.33
CA GLY A 77 -12.25 3.88 -15.51
C GLY A 77 -10.74 3.57 -15.60
N LYS A 78 -10.45 2.67 -16.53
CA LYS A 78 -9.17 2.28 -17.11
C LYS A 78 -8.49 3.49 -17.79
N LYS A 79 -8.37 4.58 -17.05
CA LYS A 79 -7.80 5.91 -17.34
C LYS A 79 -7.26 6.45 -16.00
N GLY A 80 -6.44 5.64 -15.35
CA GLY A 80 -5.65 6.02 -14.17
C GLY A 80 -4.35 6.73 -14.53
N LYS A 81 -4.28 7.36 -15.71
CA LYS A 81 -3.22 8.31 -16.07
C LYS A 81 -3.70 9.70 -15.63
N GLY A 82 -3.15 10.19 -14.51
CA GLY A 82 -2.92 11.59 -14.09
C GLY A 82 -3.79 12.79 -14.54
N ALA A 83 -4.94 12.62 -15.17
CA ALA A 83 -5.65 13.69 -15.88
C ALA A 83 -6.74 14.36 -15.03
N THR A 84 -6.37 14.96 -13.91
CA THR A 84 -7.21 16.00 -13.29
C THR A 84 -6.45 17.29 -12.95
N THR A 85 -5.20 17.42 -13.40
CA THR A 85 -4.58 18.72 -13.70
C THR A 85 -3.61 18.58 -14.85
N GLU A 86 -3.46 19.66 -15.60
CA GLU A 86 -2.74 19.95 -16.85
C GLU A 86 -1.32 19.36 -17.03
N GLY A 87 -1.13 18.06 -16.77
CA GLY A 87 0.15 17.37 -16.92
C GLY A 87 -0.10 15.90 -17.23
N HIS A 88 0.21 15.50 -18.46
CA HIS A 88 0.02 14.14 -18.98
C HIS A 88 1.22 13.25 -18.60
N GLY A 89 1.50 13.08 -17.31
CA GLY A 89 2.63 12.28 -16.85
C GLY A 89 2.44 11.62 -15.48
N PRO A 90 3.21 10.56 -15.17
CA PRO A 90 3.32 10.05 -13.80
C PRO A 90 3.90 11.15 -12.89
N ARG A 91 3.22 11.46 -11.78
CA ARG A 91 3.66 12.48 -10.83
C ARG A 91 4.51 11.86 -9.73
N PHE A 92 5.55 12.57 -9.32
CA PHE A 92 6.29 12.22 -8.12
C PHE A 92 5.61 12.81 -6.91
N ILE A 93 5.44 12.01 -5.87
CA ILE A 93 4.77 12.43 -4.64
C ILE A 93 5.69 12.14 -3.46
N LEU A 94 5.97 13.18 -2.67
CA LEU A 94 6.60 13.06 -1.36
C LEU A 94 5.54 13.05 -0.27
N PHE A 95 5.76 12.20 0.72
CA PHE A 95 5.01 12.16 1.97
C PHE A 95 5.73 13.01 2.99
N VAL A 96 4.99 13.94 3.60
CA VAL A 96 5.44 14.71 4.76
C VAL A 96 4.62 14.29 5.96
N GLY A 97 5.27 13.77 7.00
CA GLY A 97 4.65 13.28 8.23
C GLY A 97 5.13 14.00 9.47
N ASN A 98 4.50 13.69 10.60
CA ASN A 98 4.75 14.31 11.91
C ASN A 98 4.56 15.84 11.90
N LEU A 99 3.67 16.35 11.06
CA LEU A 99 3.39 17.78 11.00
C LEU A 99 2.60 18.25 12.24
N PRO A 100 2.85 19.49 12.70
CA PRO A 100 1.99 20.13 13.67
C PRO A 100 0.55 20.29 13.15
N TYR A 101 -0.45 20.15 14.04
CA TYR A 101 -1.87 20.25 13.66
C TYR A 101 -2.29 21.66 13.21
N ASN A 102 -1.57 22.67 13.65
CA ASN A 102 -1.74 24.09 13.33
C ASN A 102 -0.89 24.55 12.14
N VAL A 103 -0.34 23.63 11.35
CA VAL A 103 0.49 23.98 10.18
C VAL A 103 -0.35 24.61 9.07
N ASN A 104 0.11 25.73 8.53
CA ASN A 104 -0.52 26.41 7.40
C ASN A 104 0.18 26.08 6.08
N GLN A 105 -0.54 26.21 4.96
CA GLN A 105 0.02 25.99 3.63
C GLN A 105 1.19 26.95 3.33
N ALA A 106 1.09 28.22 3.74
CA ALA A 106 2.15 29.20 3.58
C ALA A 106 3.45 28.78 4.29
N GLN A 107 3.36 28.18 5.48
CA GLN A 107 4.53 27.69 6.22
C GLN A 107 5.21 26.53 5.50
N LEU A 108 4.43 25.60 4.94
CA LEU A 108 4.97 24.52 4.11
C LEU A 108 5.62 25.05 2.83
N ILE A 109 5.02 26.04 2.17
CA ILE A 109 5.61 26.67 0.98
C ILE A 109 6.96 27.32 1.33
N ALA A 110 7.02 28.08 2.43
CA ALA A 110 8.26 28.72 2.88
C ALA A 110 9.34 27.68 3.25
N HIS A 111 8.95 26.65 4.00
CA HIS A 111 9.88 25.59 4.41
C HIS A 111 10.43 24.81 3.20
N PHE A 112 9.59 24.54 2.20
CA PHE A 112 9.95 23.79 0.99
C PHE A 112 10.28 24.69 -0.22
N GLN A 113 10.61 25.97 0.00
CA GLN A 113 10.81 26.96 -1.08
C GLN A 113 11.84 26.51 -2.12
N LYS A 114 12.96 25.91 -1.67
CA LYS A 114 14.02 25.41 -2.58
C LYS A 114 13.55 24.28 -3.51
N SER A 115 12.56 23.49 -3.07
CA SER A 115 12.02 22.39 -3.86
C SER A 115 10.85 22.81 -4.75
N ALA A 116 10.16 23.91 -4.43
CA ALA A 116 9.03 24.46 -5.18
C ALA A 116 8.00 23.39 -5.65
N PRO A 117 7.23 22.79 -4.74
CA PRO A 117 6.24 21.77 -5.09
C PRO A 117 5.07 22.36 -5.90
N ASP A 118 4.63 21.65 -6.94
CA ASP A 118 3.54 22.11 -7.82
C ASP A 118 2.18 22.10 -7.11
N ARG A 119 1.94 21.08 -6.27
CA ARG A 119 0.68 20.94 -5.53
C ARG A 119 0.92 20.36 -4.15
N ILE A 120 0.38 21.05 -3.14
CA ILE A 120 0.44 20.63 -1.74
C ILE A 120 -0.95 20.17 -1.30
N ARG A 121 -1.06 18.93 -0.83
CA ARG A 121 -2.30 18.40 -0.23
C ARG A 121 -2.08 18.12 1.26
N ILE A 122 -2.63 18.98 2.11
CA ILE A 122 -2.52 18.89 3.57
C ILE A 122 -3.69 18.07 4.12
N ARG A 123 -3.43 17.26 5.14
CA ARG A 123 -4.43 16.57 5.95
C ARG A 123 -4.12 16.81 7.42
N SER A 124 -4.58 17.95 7.91
CA SER A 124 -4.32 18.44 9.27
C SER A 124 -4.78 17.44 10.33
N GLU A 125 -5.94 16.79 10.15
CA GLU A 125 -6.46 15.71 11.01
C GLU A 125 -5.45 14.62 11.37
N LYS A 126 -4.53 14.31 10.45
CA LYS A 126 -3.53 13.25 10.62
C LYS A 126 -2.11 13.78 10.79
N GLY A 127 -1.90 15.10 10.73
CA GLY A 127 -0.57 15.70 10.74
C GLY A 127 0.31 15.24 9.57
N ILE A 128 -0.29 15.13 8.37
CA ILE A 128 0.42 14.70 7.15
C ILE A 128 0.13 15.63 5.98
N ALA A 129 1.09 15.74 5.06
CA ALA A 129 0.91 16.40 3.78
C ALA A 129 1.50 15.57 2.63
N PHE A 130 1.04 15.82 1.42
CA PHE A 130 1.61 15.26 0.19
C PHE A 130 2.08 16.41 -0.69
N LEU A 131 3.35 16.38 -1.08
CA LEU A 131 3.92 17.29 -2.06
C LEU A 131 3.92 16.56 -3.40
N GLU A 132 3.15 17.04 -4.36
CA GLU A 132 3.11 16.51 -5.72
C GLU A 132 4.00 17.37 -6.61
N PHE A 133 4.82 16.71 -7.41
CA PHE A 133 5.69 17.31 -8.40
C PHE A 133 5.38 16.72 -9.79
N ASN A 134 5.28 17.59 -10.79
CA ASN A 134 5.08 17.21 -12.18
C ASN A 134 6.41 16.72 -12.78
N ASN A 135 6.34 15.74 -13.68
CA ASN A 135 7.52 15.17 -14.33
C ASN A 135 7.90 15.91 -15.62
N ASP A 136 7.46 17.15 -15.77
CA ASP A 136 7.54 17.88 -17.03
C ASP A 136 8.86 18.67 -17.14
N THR A 137 9.61 18.82 -16.05
CA THR A 137 10.85 19.61 -15.98
C THR A 137 12.08 18.74 -15.70
N LYS A 138 13.21 19.02 -16.36
CA LYS A 138 14.49 18.30 -16.14
C LYS A 138 15.01 18.42 -14.69
N ASP A 139 14.68 19.52 -14.00
CA ASP A 139 15.14 19.80 -12.63
C ASP A 139 14.38 19.05 -11.54
N ILE A 140 13.44 18.18 -11.91
CA ILE A 140 12.59 17.43 -10.98
C ILE A 140 13.38 16.65 -9.94
N GLN A 141 14.50 16.04 -10.33
CA GLN A 141 15.36 15.26 -9.45
C GLN A 141 15.99 16.16 -8.37
N SER A 142 16.57 17.29 -8.78
CA SER A 142 17.19 18.27 -7.87
C SER A 142 16.17 18.85 -6.87
N ARG A 143 14.94 19.11 -7.33
CA ARG A 143 13.83 19.58 -6.46
C ARG A 143 13.44 18.54 -5.41
N ILE A 144 13.27 17.29 -5.84
CA ILE A 144 12.95 16.16 -4.95
C ILE A 144 14.06 15.93 -3.93
N GLU A 145 15.32 15.91 -4.37
CA GLU A 145 16.48 15.76 -3.49
C GLU A 145 16.57 16.89 -2.47
N SER A 146 16.32 18.14 -2.90
CA SER A 146 16.28 19.29 -2.01
C SER A 146 15.21 19.16 -0.93
N ALA A 147 14.03 18.61 -1.27
CA ALA A 147 13.00 18.32 -0.28
C ALA A 147 13.39 17.16 0.65
N LEU A 148 14.01 16.10 0.14
CA LEU A 148 14.47 14.96 0.94
C LEU A 148 15.59 15.34 1.93
N LYS A 149 16.42 16.32 1.60
CA LYS A 149 17.41 16.89 2.53
C LYS A 149 16.79 17.55 3.76
N LEU A 150 15.51 17.94 3.68
CA LEU A 150 14.76 18.50 4.81
C LEU A 150 14.12 17.43 5.70
N HIS A 151 14.43 16.14 5.49
CA HIS A 151 14.04 15.08 6.42
C HIS A 151 14.64 15.35 7.80
N HIS A 152 13.81 15.30 8.85
CA HIS A 152 14.13 15.65 10.23
C HIS A 152 14.49 17.12 10.51
N SER A 153 14.23 18.02 9.56
CA SER A 153 14.27 19.45 9.84
C SER A 153 13.14 19.85 10.81
N GLU A 154 13.33 20.97 11.51
CA GLU A 154 12.38 21.47 12.49
C GLU A 154 11.39 22.44 11.84
N LEU A 155 10.10 22.17 12.04
CA LEU A 155 9.00 23.04 11.65
C LEU A 155 8.13 23.27 12.89
N SER A 156 8.08 24.50 13.37
CA SER A 156 7.33 24.88 14.59
C SER A 156 7.68 23.97 15.78
N ASN A 157 8.98 23.80 16.04
CA ASN A 157 9.55 22.98 17.13
C ASN A 157 9.23 21.47 17.06
N ARG A 158 8.83 20.96 15.88
CA ARG A 158 8.64 19.53 15.63
C ARG A 158 9.51 19.08 14.47
N LYS A 159 10.15 17.93 14.62
CA LYS A 159 10.92 17.30 13.54
C LYS A 159 9.98 16.65 12.55
N ILE A 160 10.02 17.06 11.30
CA ILE A 160 9.15 16.52 10.25
C ILE A 160 9.82 15.34 9.55
N ASN A 161 9.01 14.42 9.03
CA ASN A 161 9.50 13.30 8.22
C ASN A 161 9.18 13.57 6.76
N VAL A 162 10.17 13.57 5.87
CA VAL A 162 9.98 13.71 4.42
C VAL A 162 10.45 12.44 3.73
N GLU A 163 9.56 11.75 3.01
CA GLU A 163 9.85 10.45 2.40
C GLU A 163 9.25 10.31 1.00
N LEU A 164 9.91 9.55 0.13
CA LEU A 164 9.36 9.17 -1.17
C LEU A 164 8.18 8.21 -1.01
N THR A 165 7.04 8.53 -1.64
CA THR A 165 5.93 7.58 -1.67
C THR A 165 6.24 6.40 -2.59
N VAL A 166 5.83 5.19 -2.21
CA VAL A 166 6.03 3.96 -3.02
C VAL A 166 5.09 3.83 -4.23
N GLY A 167 4.24 4.84 -4.47
CA GLY A 167 3.14 4.77 -5.43
C GLY A 167 2.01 3.82 -4.99
N GLY A 168 0.94 3.73 -5.77
CA GLY A 168 -0.13 2.73 -5.59
C GLY A 168 -1.33 3.14 -4.74
N GLY A 169 -1.27 4.23 -3.96
CA GLY A 169 -2.41 4.87 -3.29
C GLY A 169 -3.18 4.03 -2.24
N GLY A 170 -3.53 4.65 -1.10
CA GLY A 170 -4.37 4.00 -0.08
C GLY A 170 -3.74 2.75 0.55
N ASN A 171 -4.55 1.73 0.85
CA ASN A 171 -4.14 0.40 1.30
C ASN A 171 -4.19 -0.62 0.14
N SER A 172 -3.82 -0.21 -1.08
CA SER A 172 -3.81 -1.12 -2.22
C SER A 172 -2.79 -2.24 -2.03
N GLU A 173 -3.08 -3.42 -2.58
CA GLU A 173 -2.17 -4.57 -2.55
C GLU A 173 -0.80 -4.21 -3.13
N ASN A 174 -0.76 -3.41 -4.20
CA ASN A 174 0.49 -2.92 -4.79
C ASN A 174 1.31 -2.06 -3.82
N ARG A 175 0.67 -1.21 -3.01
CA ARG A 175 1.38 -0.43 -1.99
C ARG A 175 1.88 -1.35 -0.87
N VAL A 176 1.04 -2.26 -0.40
CA VAL A 176 1.37 -3.18 0.70
C VAL A 176 2.52 -4.11 0.30
N ALA A 177 2.52 -4.65 -0.93
CA ALA A 177 3.59 -5.48 -1.45
C ALA A 177 4.94 -4.74 -1.49
N LYS A 178 4.97 -3.53 -2.07
CA LYS A 178 6.18 -2.69 -2.10
C LYS A 178 6.66 -2.30 -0.71
N LEU A 179 5.74 -2.03 0.21
CA LEU A 179 6.08 -1.71 1.59
C LEU A 179 6.69 -2.92 2.31
N LYS A 180 6.10 -4.11 2.13
CA LYS A 180 6.63 -5.36 2.68
C LYS A 180 8.04 -5.67 2.15
N GLU A 181 8.24 -5.53 0.84
CA GLU A 181 9.55 -5.75 0.20
C GLU A 181 10.61 -4.78 0.75
N LYS A 182 10.27 -3.48 0.85
CA LYS A 182 11.18 -2.49 1.45
C LYS A 182 11.49 -2.78 2.91
N ASN A 183 10.47 -3.14 3.70
CA ASN A 183 10.66 -3.46 5.11
C ASN A 183 11.52 -4.73 5.29
N ALA A 184 11.29 -5.77 4.50
CA ALA A 184 12.11 -6.98 4.52
C ALA A 184 13.59 -6.68 4.21
N LYS A 185 13.86 -5.83 3.20
CA LYS A 185 15.22 -5.38 2.87
C LYS A 185 15.86 -4.55 3.99
N LEU A 186 15.08 -3.73 4.69
CA LEU A 186 15.56 -2.98 5.85
C LEU A 186 15.88 -3.91 7.02
N GLU A 187 15.03 -4.90 7.30
CA GLU A 187 15.24 -5.90 8.34
C GLU A 187 16.47 -6.76 8.07
N GLU A 188 16.68 -7.19 6.83
CA GLU A 188 17.89 -7.91 6.41
C GLU A 188 19.15 -7.10 6.66
N ARG A 189 19.18 -5.83 6.23
CA ARG A 189 20.31 -4.93 6.48
C ARG A 189 20.58 -4.74 7.98
N GLN A 190 19.53 -4.58 8.78
CA GLN A 190 19.66 -4.44 10.23
C GLN A 190 20.20 -5.73 10.87
N ARG A 191 19.75 -6.90 10.41
CA ARG A 191 20.25 -8.20 10.87
C ARG A 191 21.74 -8.35 10.56
N ASN A 192 22.15 -8.07 9.33
CA ASN A 192 23.56 -8.15 8.92
C ASN A 192 24.44 -7.22 9.76
N LYS A 193 23.97 -5.98 10.01
CA LYS A 193 24.70 -5.04 10.88
C LYS A 193 24.86 -5.55 12.32
N ARG A 194 23.83 -6.17 12.90
CA ARG A 194 23.91 -6.76 14.25
C ARG A 194 24.91 -7.93 14.29
N LEU A 195 24.88 -8.79 13.28
CA LEU A 195 25.84 -9.90 13.15
C LEU A 195 27.28 -9.38 13.06
N GLU A 196 27.53 -8.36 12.23
CA GLU A 196 28.85 -7.71 12.12
C GLU A 196 29.31 -7.07 13.45
N GLU A 197 28.40 -6.42 14.18
CA GLU A 197 28.67 -5.84 15.50
C GLU A 197 28.99 -6.91 16.54
N ASP A 198 28.27 -8.04 16.54
CA ASP A 198 28.51 -9.16 17.44
C ASP A 198 29.82 -9.89 17.12
N GLU A 199 30.18 -10.07 15.85
CA GLU A 199 31.49 -10.60 15.44
C GLU A 199 32.63 -9.68 15.86
N LYS A 200 32.48 -8.35 15.67
CA LYS A 200 33.48 -7.37 16.13
C LYS A 200 33.65 -7.42 17.66
N LYS A 201 32.57 -7.59 18.42
CA LYS A 201 32.63 -7.76 19.89
C LYS A 201 33.33 -9.05 20.29
N LYS A 202 33.06 -10.18 19.61
CA LYS A 202 33.74 -11.46 19.86
C LYS A 202 35.24 -11.36 19.60
N LYS A 203 35.64 -10.80 18.44
CA LYS A 203 37.05 -10.58 18.08
C LYS A 203 37.79 -9.65 19.07
N LYS A 204 37.11 -8.63 19.61
CA LYS A 204 37.68 -7.78 20.68
C LYS A 204 37.92 -8.57 21.96
N LYS A 205 36.90 -9.30 22.46
CA LYS A 205 37.04 -10.15 23.65
C LYS A 205 38.16 -11.18 23.52
N GLU A 206 38.31 -11.79 22.35
CA GLU A 206 39.36 -12.77 22.08
C GLU A 206 40.76 -12.13 22.08
N LYS A 207 40.92 -10.93 21.50
CA LYS A 207 42.16 -10.17 21.58
C LYS A 207 42.48 -9.74 23.01
N ASP A 208 41.51 -9.24 23.75
CA ASP A 208 41.69 -8.84 25.15
C ASP A 208 42.11 -10.02 26.04
N LEU A 209 41.67 -11.25 25.73
CA LEU A 209 42.07 -12.48 26.42
C LEU A 209 43.43 -13.04 25.99
N SER A 210 43.89 -12.74 24.76
CA SER A 210 45.16 -13.23 24.22
C SER A 210 46.42 -12.62 24.86
N GLY A 211 46.29 -11.47 25.53
CA GLY A 211 47.38 -10.81 26.27
C GLY A 211 47.49 -11.20 27.75
N VAL A 212 46.63 -12.11 28.24
CA VAL A 212 46.53 -12.48 29.65
C VAL A 212 47.10 -13.89 29.86
N HIS A 213 48.02 -14.04 30.82
CA HIS A 213 48.65 -15.31 31.16
C HIS A 213 47.59 -16.39 31.51
N PRO A 214 47.73 -17.65 31.04
CA PRO A 214 46.66 -18.67 31.07
C PRO A 214 46.10 -18.96 32.47
N SER A 215 46.92 -18.85 33.52
CA SER A 215 46.49 -19.01 34.91
C SER A 215 45.48 -17.95 35.37
N ARG A 216 45.55 -16.72 34.84
CA ARG A 216 44.64 -15.62 35.18
C ARG A 216 43.35 -15.66 34.34
N VAL A 217 43.40 -16.24 33.14
CA VAL A 217 42.23 -16.51 32.29
C VAL A 217 41.33 -17.59 32.91
N ALA A 218 41.92 -18.64 33.50
CA ALA A 218 41.17 -19.70 34.17
C ALA A 218 40.33 -19.19 35.36
N LEU A 219 40.87 -18.25 36.13
CA LEU A 219 40.20 -17.62 37.28
C LEU A 219 39.09 -16.63 36.87
N MET A 220 39.15 -16.06 35.65
CA MET A 220 38.10 -15.16 35.14
C MET A 220 36.91 -15.89 34.49
N ARG A 221 37.04 -17.20 34.24
CA ARG A 221 35.99 -18.02 33.62
C ARG A 221 35.20 -18.89 34.62
N SER A 222 35.68 -19.02 35.85
CA SER A 222 34.99 -19.65 36.99
C SER A 222 34.04 -18.68 37.69
#